data_AF-A0A7Y5X6C9-F1
#
_entry.id   AF-A0A7Y5X6C9-F1
#
_cell.length_a   1.000
_cell.length_b   1.000
_cell.length_c   1.000
_cell.angle_alpha   90.00
_cell.angle_beta   90.00
_cell.angle_gamma   90.00
#
_symmetry.space_group_name_H-M   'P 1'
#
loop_
_entity.id
_entity.type
_entity.pdbx_description
1 polymer ?
#
loop_
_entity_poly.entity_id
_entity_poly.type
_entity_poly.pdbx_seq_one_letter_code
_entity_poly.pdbx_strand_id
1 'polypeptide(L)'
;MMSVQGVDLDAQARRVWRDGVEIRLSNKEFDLLQALISRPGEIVTREELMRDVWQTTFWTSAKTIDVHLGWVRKKLGDDTRRPTLITTIRGRGLRFEVTPPVYGDLPAAAPQQSAATA
;
A
#
# COMPACT_ATOMS: atom_id res chain seq x y z
N MET A 1 -6.16 -13.85 -11.41
CA MET A 1 -4.83 -13.20 -11.44
C MET A 1 -5.05 -11.75 -11.84
N MET A 2 -4.50 -10.80 -11.09
CA MET A 2 -4.60 -9.36 -11.34
C MET A 2 -3.18 -8.83 -11.59
N SER A 3 -3.01 -7.92 -12.55
CA SER A 3 -1.70 -7.32 -12.85
C SER A 3 -1.85 -5.81 -12.93
N VAL A 4 -1.06 -5.08 -12.12
CA VAL A 4 -1.06 -3.62 -12.11
C VAL A 4 0.37 -3.13 -11.93
N GLN A 5 0.85 -2.29 -12.85
CA GLN A 5 2.20 -1.69 -12.78
C GLN A 5 3.32 -2.70 -12.55
N GLY A 6 3.25 -3.83 -13.26
CA GLY A 6 4.22 -4.93 -13.17
C GLY A 6 4.22 -5.63 -11.81
N VAL A 7 3.15 -5.46 -11.01
CA VAL A 7 2.85 -6.29 -9.84
C VAL A 7 1.74 -7.26 -10.22
N ASP A 8 2.07 -8.55 -10.23
CA ASP A 8 1.11 -9.62 -10.46
C ASP A 8 0.66 -10.20 -9.12
N LEU A 9 -0.64 -10.32 -8.92
CA LEU A 9 -1.25 -10.87 -7.72
C LEU A 9 -2.16 -12.05 -8.08
N ASP A 10 -1.89 -13.19 -7.45
CA ASP A 10 -2.76 -14.36 -7.47
C ASP A 10 -3.47 -14.51 -6.12
N ALA A 11 -4.75 -14.16 -6.11
CA ALA A 11 -5.63 -14.28 -4.95
C ALA A 11 -5.88 -15.73 -4.52
N GLN A 12 -5.89 -16.68 -5.46
CA GLN A 12 -6.16 -18.09 -5.18
C GLN A 12 -4.93 -18.75 -4.56
N ALA A 13 -3.76 -18.52 -5.15
CA ALA A 13 -2.50 -19.06 -4.63
C ALA A 13 -1.88 -18.24 -3.49
N ARG A 14 -2.40 -17.03 -3.21
CA ARG A 14 -1.82 -16.03 -2.29
C ARG A 14 -0.36 -15.70 -2.60
N ARG A 15 -0.06 -15.53 -3.89
CA ARG A 15 1.29 -15.24 -4.38
C ARG A 15 1.32 -13.90 -5.10
N VAL A 16 2.45 -13.22 -4.98
CA VAL A 16 2.69 -11.91 -5.58
C VAL A 16 4.01 -11.94 -6.30
N TRP A 17 4.06 -11.34 -7.48
CA TRP A 17 5.28 -11.15 -8.25
C TRP A 17 5.44 -9.67 -8.59
N ARG A 18 6.68 -9.20 -8.66
CA ARG A 18 7.04 -7.88 -9.16
C ARG A 18 8.08 -8.07 -10.26
N ASP A 19 7.80 -7.55 -11.45
CA ASP A 19 8.67 -7.70 -12.62
C ASP A 19 9.10 -9.17 -12.86
N GLY A 20 8.17 -10.11 -12.63
CA GLY A 20 8.42 -11.55 -12.75
C GLY A 20 9.14 -12.21 -11.56
N VAL A 21 9.59 -11.45 -10.56
CA VAL A 21 10.21 -11.98 -9.33
C VAL A 21 9.17 -12.21 -8.25
N GLU A 22 9.09 -13.42 -7.71
CA GLU A 22 8.15 -13.73 -6.63
C GLU A 22 8.53 -13.02 -5.32
N ILE A 23 7.57 -12.31 -4.75
CA ILE A 23 7.69 -11.63 -3.47
C ILE A 23 6.88 -12.37 -2.42
N ARG A 24 7.53 -12.73 -1.31
CA ARG A 24 6.87 -13.34 -0.16
C ARG A 24 6.30 -12.28 0.78
N LEU A 25 4.99 -12.16 0.78
CA LEU A 25 4.23 -11.34 1.72
C LEU A 25 3.67 -12.20 2.86
N SER A 26 3.55 -11.60 4.05
CA SER A 26 2.78 -12.20 5.14
C SER A 26 1.28 -12.13 4.81
N ASN A 27 0.44 -12.85 5.57
CA ASN A 27 -1.00 -12.84 5.32
C ASN A 27 -1.60 -11.43 5.32
N LYS A 28 -1.23 -10.60 6.31
CA LYS A 28 -1.75 -9.23 6.41
C LYS A 28 -1.20 -8.29 5.34
N GLU A 29 0.07 -8.45 4.98
CA GLU A 29 0.67 -7.70 3.88
C GLU A 29 0.01 -8.04 2.55
N PHE A 30 -0.28 -9.32 2.32
CA PHE A 30 -0.98 -9.79 1.13
C PHE A 30 -2.39 -9.23 1.07
N ASP A 31 -3.16 -9.35 2.14
CA ASP A 31 -4.54 -8.86 2.19
C ASP A 31 -4.58 -7.33 1.98
N LEU A 32 -3.62 -6.58 2.54
CA LEU A 32 -3.48 -5.14 2.33
C LEU A 32 -3.16 -4.79 0.88
N LEU A 33 -2.21 -5.49 0.26
CA LEU A 33 -1.88 -5.28 -1.14
C LEU A 33 -3.06 -5.68 -2.05
N GLN A 34 -3.75 -6.77 -1.75
CA GLN A 34 -4.93 -7.22 -2.47
C GLN A 34 -6.06 -6.19 -2.43
N ALA A 35 -6.34 -5.60 -1.25
CA ALA A 35 -7.38 -4.57 -1.12
C ALA A 35 -7.07 -3.34 -1.98
N LEU A 36 -5.79 -2.98 -2.10
CA LEU A 36 -5.31 -1.87 -2.92
C LEU A 36 -5.32 -2.20 -4.42
N ILE A 37 -4.82 -3.38 -4.82
CA ILE A 37 -4.77 -3.83 -6.22
C ILE A 37 -6.16 -4.13 -6.78
N SER A 38 -7.11 -4.54 -5.94
CA SER A 38 -8.50 -4.77 -6.36
C SER A 38 -9.24 -3.48 -6.70
N ARG A 39 -8.73 -2.32 -6.23
CA ARG A 39 -9.30 -0.98 -6.49
C ARG A 39 -8.21 -0.04 -7.01
N PRO A 40 -7.62 -0.34 -8.19
CA PRO A 40 -6.50 0.42 -8.70
C PRO A 40 -6.92 1.84 -9.07
N GLY A 41 -6.15 2.85 -8.65
CA GLY A 41 -6.45 4.26 -8.87
C GLY A 41 -7.47 4.87 -7.89
N GLU A 42 -8.07 4.07 -7.00
CA GLU A 42 -9.01 4.54 -6.00
C GLU A 42 -8.32 4.81 -4.65
N ILE A 43 -8.87 5.76 -3.90
CA ILE A 43 -8.41 6.05 -2.54
C ILE A 43 -9.11 5.09 -1.59
N VAL A 44 -8.35 4.17 -1.01
CA VAL A 44 -8.79 3.31 0.08
C VAL A 44 -8.38 3.94 1.40
N THR A 45 -9.36 4.25 2.25
CA THR A 45 -9.14 4.85 3.55
C THR A 45 -8.47 3.88 4.52
N ARG A 46 -7.83 4.40 5.57
CA ARG A 46 -7.27 3.55 6.65
C ARG A 46 -8.36 2.74 7.35
N GLU A 47 -9.55 3.31 7.50
CA GLU A 47 -10.70 2.64 8.10
C GLU A 47 -11.19 1.46 7.27
N GLU A 48 -11.26 1.62 5.94
CA GLU A 48 -11.58 0.53 5.02
C GLU A 48 -10.52 -0.56 5.05
N LEU A 49 -9.23 -0.22 5.04
CA LEU A 49 -8.16 -1.22 5.16
C LEU A 49 -8.21 -1.96 6.51
N MET A 50 -8.50 -1.27 7.60
CA MET A 50 -8.67 -1.91 8.91
C MET A 50 -9.86 -2.87 8.92
N ARG A 51 -10.97 -2.48 8.31
CA ARG A 51 -12.14 -3.34 8.16
C ARG A 51 -11.85 -4.54 7.28
N ASP A 52 -11.32 -4.32 6.09
CA ASP A 52 -11.13 -5.36 5.07
C ASP A 52 -10.06 -6.37 5.51
N VAL A 53 -8.92 -5.89 6.06
CA VAL A 53 -7.76 -6.74 6.35
C VAL A 53 -7.73 -7.24 7.80
N TRP A 54 -8.12 -6.41 8.77
CA TRP A 54 -8.06 -6.74 10.20
C TRP A 54 -9.42 -7.00 10.83
N GLN A 55 -10.53 -6.82 10.10
CA GLN A 55 -11.90 -7.08 10.57
C GLN A 55 -12.21 -6.37 11.89
N THR A 56 -11.66 -5.16 12.06
CA THR A 56 -11.76 -4.39 13.30
C THR A 56 -11.94 -2.91 13.00
N THR A 57 -12.72 -2.23 13.84
CA THR A 57 -13.08 -0.82 13.70
C THR A 57 -12.30 0.09 14.66
N PHE A 58 -11.34 -0.45 15.42
CA PHE A 58 -10.61 0.31 16.43
C PHE A 58 -9.67 1.37 15.80
N TRP A 59 -9.81 2.62 16.25
CA TRP A 59 -9.07 3.79 15.76
C TRP A 59 -7.55 3.77 16.06
N THR A 60 -7.12 2.99 17.06
CA THR A 60 -5.71 2.88 17.48
C THR A 60 -4.80 2.22 16.42
N SER A 61 -5.36 1.71 15.33
CA SER A 61 -4.68 0.81 14.39
C SER A 61 -4.04 1.47 13.16
N ALA A 62 -4.16 2.80 12.98
CA ALA A 62 -3.56 3.50 11.85
C ALA A 62 -2.04 3.27 11.76
N LYS A 63 -1.36 3.23 12.90
CA LYS A 63 0.08 2.96 12.99
C LYS A 63 0.44 1.53 12.55
N THR A 64 -0.45 0.57 12.78
CA THR A 64 -0.28 -0.82 12.31
C THR A 64 -0.33 -0.91 10.80
N ILE A 65 -1.25 -0.18 10.15
CA ILE A 65 -1.30 -0.08 8.68
C ILE A 65 -0.01 0.51 8.15
N ASP A 66 0.44 1.64 8.68
CA ASP A 66 1.64 2.32 8.17
C ASP A 66 2.90 1.45 8.31
N VAL A 67 3.02 0.63 9.37
CA VAL A 67 4.12 -0.34 9.55
C VAL A 67 4.07 -1.45 8.49
N HIS A 68 2.92 -2.10 8.31
CA HIS A 68 2.76 -3.17 7.32
C HIS A 68 2.94 -2.64 5.90
N LEU A 69 2.46 -1.43 5.63
CA LEU A 69 2.66 -0.72 4.38
C LEU A 69 4.15 -0.47 4.11
N GLY A 70 4.91 -0.06 5.14
CA GLY A 70 6.36 0.10 5.03
C GLY A 70 7.06 -1.20 4.61
N TRP A 71 6.63 -2.34 5.15
CA TRP A 71 7.15 -3.65 4.76
C TRP A 71 6.76 -4.04 3.33
N VAL A 72 5.49 -3.83 2.95
CA VAL A 72 5.01 -4.07 1.58
C VAL A 72 5.80 -3.25 0.58
N ARG A 73 5.96 -1.94 0.82
CA ARG A 73 6.76 -1.05 -0.04
C ARG A 73 8.19 -1.52 -0.19
N LYS A 74 8.85 -1.82 0.93
CA LYS A 74 10.23 -2.32 0.93
C LYS A 74 10.38 -3.61 0.13
N LYS A 75 9.41 -4.52 0.23
CA LYS A 75 9.39 -5.78 -0.52
C LYS A 75 9.09 -5.59 -2.00
N LEU A 76 8.20 -4.65 -2.34
CA LEU A 76 7.88 -4.27 -3.73
C LEU A 76 8.97 -3.40 -4.39
N GLY A 77 9.94 -2.90 -3.63
CA GLY A 77 10.95 -1.96 -4.12
C GLY A 77 10.41 -0.55 -4.34
N ASP A 78 9.30 -0.19 -3.71
CA ASP A 78 8.71 1.15 -3.80
C ASP A 78 9.40 2.11 -2.81
N ASP A 79 9.77 3.30 -3.29
CA ASP A 79 10.39 4.33 -2.46
C ASP A 79 9.30 5.18 -1.79
N THR A 80 9.45 5.42 -0.49
CA THR A 80 8.55 6.30 0.26
C THR A 80 8.68 7.77 -0.15
N ARG A 81 9.88 8.20 -0.57
CA ARG A 81 10.13 9.58 -1.03
C ARG A 81 9.59 9.84 -2.43
N ARG A 82 9.49 8.77 -3.23
CA ARG A 82 9.01 8.82 -4.61
C ARG A 82 8.12 7.59 -4.87
N PRO A 83 6.91 7.57 -4.29
CA PRO A 83 6.01 6.44 -4.44
C PRO A 83 5.58 6.31 -5.89
N THR A 84 5.88 5.16 -6.48
CA THR A 84 5.48 4.81 -7.84
C THR A 84 4.33 3.83 -7.87
N LEU A 85 4.22 3.00 -6.82
CA LEU A 85 3.17 1.98 -6.70
C LEU A 85 2.08 2.41 -5.71
N ILE A 86 2.44 2.79 -4.49
CA ILE A 86 1.45 3.09 -3.45
C ILE A 86 1.60 4.54 -3.03
N THR A 87 0.61 5.38 -3.34
CA THR A 87 0.58 6.79 -2.93
C THR A 87 -0.18 6.94 -1.62
N THR A 88 0.40 7.66 -0.67
CA THR A 88 -0.29 8.01 0.58
C THR A 88 -0.90 9.41 0.44
N ILE A 89 -2.24 9.50 0.46
CA ILE A 89 -2.96 10.78 0.39
C ILE A 89 -3.32 11.22 1.82
N ARG A 90 -2.66 12.28 2.29
CA ARG A 90 -2.82 12.78 3.67
C ARG A 90 -4.28 13.11 3.97
N GLY A 91 -4.77 12.63 5.12
CA GLY A 91 -6.15 12.84 5.57
C GLY A 91 -7.22 12.08 4.79
N ARG A 92 -6.86 11.33 3.74
CA ARG A 92 -7.81 10.59 2.89
C ARG A 92 -7.56 9.09 2.94
N GLY A 93 -6.31 8.64 2.71
CA GLY A 93 -6.02 7.21 2.69
C GLY A 93 -4.81 6.85 1.83
N LEU A 94 -4.94 5.72 1.16
CA LEU A 94 -3.91 5.05 0.38
C LEU A 94 -4.47 4.73 -1.00
N ARG A 95 -3.64 4.85 -2.03
CA ARG A 95 -4.03 4.54 -3.41
C ARG A 95 -2.96 3.70 -4.08
N PHE A 96 -3.37 2.66 -4.77
CA PHE A 96 -2.48 1.96 -5.70
C PHE A 96 -2.50 2.67 -7.04
N GLU A 97 -1.36 3.12 -7.52
CA GLU A 97 -1.25 3.82 -8.79
C GLU A 97 -1.21 2.81 -9.95
N VAL A 98 -2.08 2.99 -10.94
CA VAL A 98 -2.08 2.24 -12.22
C VAL A 98 -1.08 2.77 -13.23
N THR A 99 -0.63 4.00 -13.04
CA THR A 99 0.36 4.67 -13.88
C THR A 99 1.26 5.46 -12.94
N PRO A 100 2.59 5.49 -13.17
CA PRO A 100 3.49 6.20 -12.27
C PRO A 100 3.00 7.65 -12.21
N PRO A 101 2.80 8.21 -11.01
CA PRO A 101 2.26 9.55 -10.94
C PRO A 101 3.27 10.51 -11.57
N VAL A 102 2.77 11.37 -12.46
CA VAL A 102 3.57 12.46 -13.00
C VAL A 102 3.83 13.41 -11.82
N TYR A 103 5.07 13.41 -11.33
CA TYR A 103 5.50 14.17 -10.15
C TYR A 103 5.35 15.72 -10.28
N GLY A 104 4.75 16.21 -11.37
CA GLY A 104 4.46 17.63 -11.59
C GLY A 104 3.25 18.17 -10.83
N ASP A 105 2.35 17.31 -10.34
CA ASP A 105 1.08 17.74 -9.72
C ASP A 105 0.83 17.16 -8.30
N LEU A 106 1.66 16.21 -7.85
CA LEU A 106 1.60 15.72 -6.48
C LEU A 106 2.29 16.73 -5.55
N PRO A 107 1.66 17.14 -4.43
CA PRO A 107 2.40 17.84 -3.38
C PRO A 107 3.56 16.94 -2.96
N ALA A 108 4.79 17.46 -3.07
CA ALA A 108 6.01 16.74 -2.81
C ALA A 108 5.84 15.86 -1.56
N ALA A 109 6.05 14.55 -1.70
CA ALA A 109 5.99 13.60 -0.61
C ALA A 109 6.93 14.08 0.51
N ALA A 110 6.33 14.77 1.48
CA ALA A 110 7.07 15.42 2.55
C ALA A 110 7.71 14.33 3.44
N PRO A 111 8.93 14.56 3.94
CA PRO A 111 9.65 13.59 4.74
C PRO A 111 8.77 13.16 5.93
N GLN A 112 8.71 11.84 6.14
CA GLN A 112 8.06 11.23 7.30
C GLN A 112 8.75 11.75 8.56
N GLN A 113 8.16 12.75 9.23
CA GLN A 113 8.62 13.19 10.53
C GLN A 113 8.20 12.16 11.56
N SER A 114 9.21 11.48 12.12
CA SER A 114 9.16 10.81 13.41
C SER A 114 8.46 11.70 14.44
N ALA A 115 7.26 11.31 14.84
CA ALA A 115 6.71 11.74 16.12
C ALA A 115 7.21 10.75 17.18
N ALA A 116 8.40 11.05 17.71
CA ALA A 116 8.69 10.78 19.10
C ALA A 116 7.74 11.62 19.95
N THR A 117 7.10 11.00 20.93
CA THR A 117 6.41 11.67 22.05
C THR A 117 6.54 10.66 23.17
N ALA A 118 7.62 10.79 23.95
CA ALA A 118 7.72 11.55 25.20
C ALA A 118 7.10 10.77 26.36
#